data_AF-A0A0N0VHA9-F1
#
_entry.id   AF-A0A0N0VHA9-F1
#
_cell.length_a   1.000
_cell.length_b   1.000
_cell.length_c   1.000
_cell.angle_alpha   90.00
_cell.angle_beta   90.00
_cell.angle_gamma   90.00
#
_symmetry.space_group_name_H-M   'P 1'
#
loop_
_entity.id
_entity.type
_entity.pdbx_description
1 polymer ?
#
loop_
_entity_poly.entity_id
_entity_poly.type
_entity_poly.pdbx_seq_one_letter_code
_entity_poly.pdbx_strand_id
1 'polypeptide(L)' 'MQNAKKREVCYETRDTYHKCLDTLPEDPEKECAAHKKIYDQSCPPSWVSYFEKQREREVILQLQVEQYKGR' A
#
# COMPACT_ATOMS: atom_id res chain seq x y z
N MET A 1 21.22 -13.76 12.09
CA MET A 1 20.42 -13.61 10.84
C MET A 1 19.23 -12.68 11.10
N GLN A 2 19.33 -11.40 10.74
CA GLN A 2 18.28 -10.39 11.03
C GLN A 2 17.40 -10.05 9.81
N ASN A 3 17.62 -10.71 8.67
CA ASN A 3 16.96 -10.38 7.41
C ASN A 3 15.52 -10.90 7.29
N ALA A 4 15.16 -11.99 7.98
CA ALA A 4 13.79 -12.53 7.94
C ALA A 4 12.80 -11.64 8.69
N LYS A 5 13.12 -11.27 9.95
CA LYS A 5 12.28 -10.39 10.78
C LYS A 5 12.08 -9.00 10.17
N LYS A 6 13.11 -8.43 9.52
CA LYS A 6 12.99 -7.13 8.83
C LYS A 6 12.01 -7.18 7.64
N ARG A 7 11.97 -8.31 6.92
CA ARG A 7 11.01 -8.49 5.81
C ARG A 7 9.58 -8.67 6.33
N GLU A 8 9.42 -9.42 7.41
CA GLU A 8 8.12 -9.61 8.07
C GLU A 8 7.52 -8.26 8.50
N VAL A 9 8.30 -7.45 9.23
CA VAL A 9 7.87 -6.09 9.64
C VAL A 9 7.57 -5.20 8.43
N CYS A 10 8.35 -5.29 7.35
CA CYS A 10 8.05 -4.57 6.12
C CYS A 10 6.69 -4.96 5.53
N TYR A 11 6.37 -6.26 5.47
CA TYR A 11 5.07 -6.70 4.97
C TYR A 11 3.90 -6.32 5.89
N GLU A 12 4.08 -6.40 7.21
CA GLU A 12 3.05 -5.99 8.18
C GLU A 12 2.73 -4.49 8.09
N THR A 13 3.76 -3.66 8.00
CA THR A 13 3.62 -2.20 7.89
C THR A 13 3.03 -1.80 6.54
N ARG A 14 3.42 -2.48 5.46
CA ARG A 14 2.78 -2.37 4.13
C ARG A 14 1.29 -2.65 4.23
N ASP A 15 0.91 -3.81 4.75
CA ASP A 15 -0.49 -4.26 4.79
C ASP A 15 -1.35 -3.32 5.65
N THR A 16 -0.78 -2.79 6.73
CA THR A 16 -1.43 -1.78 7.56
C THR A 16 -1.68 -0.48 6.81
N TYR A 17 -0.65 0.05 6.12
CA TYR A 17 -0.78 1.25 5.30
C TYR A 17 -1.79 1.07 4.18
N HIS A 18 -1.69 -0.05 3.46
CA HIS A 18 -2.57 -0.47 2.39
C HIS A 18 -4.03 -0.58 2.82
N LYS A 19 -4.29 -1.26 3.94
CA LYS A 19 -5.64 -1.36 4.51
C LYS A 19 -6.20 0.01 4.90
N CYS A 20 -5.36 0.90 5.45
CA CYS A 20 -5.77 2.25 5.77
C CYS A 20 -6.24 3.01 4.52
N LEU A 21 -5.51 2.90 3.41
CA LEU A 21 -5.89 3.51 2.13
C LEU A 21 -7.23 2.97 1.60
N ASP A 22 -7.48 1.66 1.73
CA ASP A 22 -8.71 1.03 1.24
C ASP A 22 -9.94 1.40 2.08
N THR A 23 -9.75 1.77 3.35
CA THR A 23 -10.86 2.08 4.28
C THR A 23 -11.34 3.52 4.25
N LEU A 24 -10.55 4.45 3.72
CA LEU A 24 -10.82 5.88 3.83
C LEU A 24 -11.32 6.46 2.50
N PRO A 25 -12.56 6.98 2.47
CA PRO A 25 -13.17 7.49 1.24
C PRO A 25 -12.69 8.89 0.84
N GLU A 26 -12.10 9.65 1.77
CA GLU A 26 -11.70 11.06 1.55
C GLU A 26 -10.26 11.27 2.05
N ASP A 27 -9.37 11.72 1.15
CA ASP A 27 -7.93 11.98 1.37
C ASP A 27 -7.16 10.89 2.17
N PRO A 28 -7.17 9.62 1.71
CA PRO A 28 -6.53 8.50 2.40
C PRO A 28 -5.03 8.72 2.63
N GLU A 29 -4.34 9.48 1.76
CA GLU A 29 -2.90 9.75 1.91
C GLU A 29 -2.57 10.58 3.14
N LYS A 30 -3.45 11.51 3.54
CA LYS A 30 -3.23 12.41 4.67
C LYS A 30 -3.49 11.71 6.00
N GLU A 31 -4.58 10.98 6.07
CA GLU A 31 -4.99 10.22 7.25
C GLU A 31 -4.06 9.03 7.50
N CYS A 32 -3.57 8.38 6.43
CA CYS A 32 -2.63 7.27 6.53
C CYS A 32 -1.15 7.70 6.55
N ALA A 33 -0.84 9.01 6.63
CA ALA A 33 0.53 9.52 6.59
C ALA A 33 1.41 8.95 7.71
N ALA A 34 0.85 8.69 8.89
CA ALA A 34 1.56 8.04 9.99
C ALA A 34 1.97 6.61 9.63
N HIS A 35 1.08 5.83 8.99
CA HIS A 35 1.37 4.48 8.52
C HIS A 35 2.35 4.51 7.34
N LYS A 36 2.24 5.48 6.43
CA LYS A 36 3.20 5.68 5.32
C LYS A 36 4.62 5.87 5.85
N LYS A 37 4.79 6.72 6.87
CA LYS A 37 6.10 6.97 7.48
C LYS A 37 6.72 5.71 8.09
N ILE A 38 5.92 4.89 8.77
CA ILE A 38 6.39 3.63 9.36
C ILE A 38 6.76 2.64 8.27
N TYR A 39 5.95 2.56 7.22
CA TYR A 39 6.18 1.71 6.05
C TYR A 39 7.49 2.08 5.32
N ASP A 40 7.71 3.37 5.04
CA ASP A 40 8.94 3.86 4.40
C ASP A 40 10.21 3.59 5.24
N GLN A 41 10.08 3.60 6.57
CA GLN A 41 11.21 3.31 7.47
C GLN A 41 11.48 1.81 7.64
N SER A 42 10.43 0.98 7.52
CA SER A 42 10.50 -0.46 7.76
C SER A 42 10.86 -1.25 6.51
N CYS A 43 10.59 -0.70 5.33
CA CYS A 43 10.83 -1.33 4.05
C CYS A 43 12.03 -0.73 3.29
N PRO A 44 12.76 -1.53 2.50
CA PRO A 44 13.71 -1.00 1.54
C PRO A 44 13.02 -0.07 0.52
N PRO A 45 13.62 1.06 0.12
CA PRO A 45 13.00 2.00 -0.84
C PRO A 45 12.64 1.37 -2.18
N SER A 46 13.43 0.39 -2.65
CA SER A 46 13.14 -0.37 -3.87
C SER A 46 11.86 -1.21 -3.77
N TRP A 47 11.57 -1.73 -2.58
CA TRP A 47 10.35 -2.48 -2.30
C TRP A 47 9.15 -1.55 -2.19
N VAL A 48 9.31 -0.42 -1.50
CA VAL A 48 8.27 0.62 -1.38
C VAL A 48 7.80 1.05 -2.77
N SER A 49 8.73 1.47 -3.63
CA SER A 49 8.40 1.93 -4.99
C SER A 49 7.74 0.83 -5.84
N TYR A 50 8.14 -0.43 -5.67
CA TYR A 50 7.53 -1.55 -6.37
C TYR A 50 6.08 -1.78 -5.91
N PHE A 51 5.84 -1.81 -4.60
CA PHE A 51 4.50 -2.04 -4.05
C PHE A 51 3.54 -0.88 -4.31
N GLU A 52 4.02 0.37 -4.29
CA GLU A 52 3.19 1.54 -4.65
C GLU A 52 2.71 1.45 -6.11
N LYS A 53 3.62 1.15 -7.05
CA LYS A 53 3.25 0.95 -8.46
C LYS A 53 2.32 -0.24 -8.67
N GLN A 54 2.51 -1.31 -7.91
CA GLN A 54 1.64 -2.49 -7.97
C GLN A 54 0.23 -2.14 -7.53
N ARG A 55 0.08 -1.45 -6.39
CA ARG A 55 -1.21 -0.97 -5.88
C ARG A 55 -1.90 -0.04 -6.89
N GLU A 56 -1.17 0.94 -7.43
CA GLU A 56 -1.73 1.86 -8.43
C GLU A 56 -2.34 1.11 -9.62
N ARG A 57 -1.60 0.11 -10.15
CA ARG A 57 -2.10 -0.74 -11.24
C ARG A 57 -3.34 -1.53 -10.82
N GLU A 58 -3.33 -2.13 -9.63
CA GLU A 58 -4.46 -2.90 -9.11
C GLU A 58 -5.72 -2.04 -8.97
N VAL A 59 -5.59 -0.82 -8.43
CA VAL A 59 -6.69 0.13 -8.31
C VAL A 59 -7.22 0.54 -9.69
N ILE A 60 -6.34 0.88 -10.65
CA ILE A 60 -6.75 1.21 -12.02
C ILE A 60 -7.51 0.04 -12.67
N LEU A 61 -7.02 -1.18 -12.52
CA LEU A 61 -7.68 -2.37 -13.05
C LEU A 61 -9.05 -2.60 -12.40
N GLN A 62 -9.16 -2.39 -11.09
CA GLN A 62 -10.45 -2.48 -10.37
C GLN A 62 -11.46 -1.47 -10.90
N LEU A 63 -11.06 -0.20 -11.06
CA LEU A 63 -11.91 0.85 -11.62
C LEU A 63 -12.36 0.53 -13.06
N GLN A 64 -11.47 -0.03 -13.88
CA GLN A 64 -11.81 -0.47 -15.24
C GLN A 64 -12.83 -1.62 -15.23
N VAL A 65 -12.67 -2.59 -14.34
CA VAL A 65 -13.61 -3.71 -14.17
C VAL A 65 -14.97 -3.20 -13.71
N GLU A 66 -15.01 -2.26 -12.77
CA GLU A 66 -16.25 -1.63 -12.30
C GLU A 66 -16.95 -0.86 -13.42
N GLN A 67 -16.21 -0.09 -14.22
CA GLN A 67 -16.77 0.60 -15.39
C GLN A 67 -17.32 -0.36 -16.44
N TYR A 68 -16.64 -1.50 -16.68
CA TYR A 68 -17.13 -2.52 -17.60
C TYR A 68 -18.40 -3.20 -17.10
N LYS A 69 -18.50 -3.52 -15.80
CA LYS A 69 -19.70 -4.13 -15.20
C LYS A 69 -20.90 -3.19 -15.17
N GLY A 70 -20.67 -1.88 -15.11
CA GLY A 70 -21.71 -0.86 -15.09
C GLY A 70 -22.27 -0.47 -16.47
N ARG A 71 -21.76 -1.07 -17.55
CA ARG A 71 -22.13 -0.77 -18.95
C ARG A 71 -22.80 -1.97 -19.61
#